data_AF-A0A971FNL9-F1
#
_entry.id   AF-A0A971FNL9-F1
#
_cell.length_a   1.000
_cell.length_b   1.000
_cell.length_c   1.000
_cell.angle_alpha   90.00
_cell.angle_beta   90.00
_cell.angle_gamma   90.00
#
_symmetry.space_group_name_H-M   'P 1'
#
loop_
_entity.id
_entity.type
_entity.pdbx_description
1 polymer ?
#
loop_
_entity_poly.entity_id
_entity_poly.type
_entity_poly.pdbx_seq_one_letter_code
_entity_poly.pdbx_strand_id
1 'polypeptide(L)'
;MATVYHEPVEELSPQARNMHRALTSLIEELEAVDWYNQRADVTDDAALKAILEHNRDEEIEHAAMTLEWIRRQMPKFDQELKTYLFTAGDITTIEDAGDEVGGGTAPARSAGLGIGSLKKGR
;
A
#
# COMPACT_ATOMS: atom_id res chain seq x y z
N MET A 1 12.22 13.40 10.74
CA MET A 1 12.92 13.33 12.05
C MET A 1 13.72 12.04 12.06
N ALA A 2 14.94 11.98 12.62
CA ALA A 2 15.65 10.70 12.71
C ALA A 2 14.94 9.79 13.72
N THR A 3 14.36 8.67 13.26
CA THR A 3 13.77 7.68 14.16
C THR A 3 14.88 7.03 14.98
N VAL A 4 14.90 7.30 16.29
CA VAL A 4 15.85 6.72 17.23
C VAL A 4 15.27 5.42 17.79
N TYR A 5 16.14 4.48 18.18
CA TYR A 5 15.70 3.35 19.00
C TYR A 5 15.07 3.87 20.30
N HIS A 6 13.91 3.32 20.66
CA HIS A 6 13.21 3.69 21.90
C HIS A 6 13.66 2.88 23.13
N GLU A 7 14.40 1.79 22.90
CA GLU A 7 14.94 0.90 23.92
C GLU A 7 16.47 0.75 23.73
N PRO A 8 17.23 0.35 24.76
CA PRO A 8 18.67 0.12 24.65
C PRO A 8 19.00 -0.88 23.52
N VAL A 9 19.89 -0.50 22.61
CA VAL A 9 20.17 -1.25 21.38
C VAL A 9 20.76 -2.63 21.67
N GLU A 10 21.49 -2.74 22.76
CA GLU A 10 22.09 -3.96 23.29
C GLU A 10 21.05 -4.97 23.80
N GLU A 11 19.85 -4.52 24.16
CA GLU A 11 18.73 -5.39 24.58
C GLU A 11 17.89 -5.86 23.38
N LEU A 12 18.05 -5.21 22.22
CA LEU A 12 17.30 -5.56 21.02
C LEU A 12 17.94 -6.74 20.28
N SER A 13 17.09 -7.71 19.92
CA SER A 13 17.51 -8.83 19.08
C SER A 13 18.01 -8.33 17.71
N PRO A 14 18.91 -9.09 17.03
CA PRO A 14 19.34 -8.76 15.69
C PRO A 14 18.16 -8.58 14.71
N GLN A 15 17.11 -9.39 14.84
CA GLN A 15 15.91 -9.29 14.02
C GLN A 15 15.15 -7.98 14.28
N ALA A 16 14.95 -7.60 15.54
CA ALA A 16 14.27 -6.35 15.89
C ALA A 16 15.03 -5.13 15.32
N ARG A 17 16.37 -5.16 15.39
CA ARG A 17 17.21 -4.11 14.81
C ARG A 17 17.13 -4.06 13.29
N ASN A 18 17.07 -5.20 12.60
CA ASN A 18 16.88 -5.23 11.14
C ASN A 18 15.48 -4.73 10.75
N MET A 19 14.46 -5.12 11.51
CA MET A 19 13.10 -4.62 11.30
C MET A 19 13.01 -3.10 11.52
N HIS A 20 13.64 -2.57 12.57
CA HIS A 20 13.72 -1.12 12.80
C HIS A 20 14.34 -0.41 11.60
N ARG A 21 15.48 -0.88 11.07
CA ARG A 21 16.09 -0.29 9.87
C ARG A 21 15.12 -0.26 8.69
N ALA A 22 14.43 -1.36 8.40
CA ALA A 22 13.50 -1.42 7.28
C ALA A 22 12.27 -0.51 7.49
N LEU A 23 11.71 -0.47 8.70
CA LEU A 23 10.59 0.41 9.04
C LEU A 23 10.98 1.88 8.94
N THR A 24 12.15 2.25 9.45
CA THR A 24 12.70 3.61 9.33
C THR A 24 12.88 4.00 7.88
N SER A 25 13.50 3.14 7.06
CA SER A 25 13.68 3.43 5.64
C SER A 25 12.33 3.59 4.93
N LEU A 26 11.35 2.72 5.20
CA LEU A 26 10.00 2.89 4.65
C LEU A 26 9.35 4.22 5.07
N ILE A 27 9.53 4.65 6.33
CA ILE A 27 9.04 5.94 6.80
C ILE A 27 9.71 7.09 6.04
N GLU A 28 11.03 7.04 5.84
CA GLU A 28 11.79 8.06 5.12
C GLU A 28 11.33 8.18 3.66
N GLU A 29 11.09 7.05 2.97
CA GLU A 29 10.57 7.09 1.59
C GLU A 29 9.17 7.71 1.54
N LEU A 30 8.28 7.36 2.48
CA LEU A 30 6.93 7.94 2.54
C LEU A 30 6.95 9.45 2.87
N GLU A 31 7.86 9.90 3.74
CA GLU A 31 8.11 11.33 3.99
C GLU A 31 8.59 12.03 2.71
N ALA A 32 9.51 11.41 1.96
CA ALA A 32 10.03 11.96 0.71
C ALA A 32 8.93 12.08 -0.37
N VAL A 33 8.09 11.05 -0.52
CA VAL A 33 6.93 11.08 -1.42
C VAL A 33 6.01 12.26 -1.10
N ASP A 34 5.63 12.44 0.17
CA ASP A 34 4.77 13.55 0.61
C ASP A 34 5.43 14.91 0.30
N TRP A 35 6.69 15.08 0.69
CA TRP A 35 7.39 16.35 0.48
C TRP A 35 7.58 16.69 -0.99
N TYR A 36 7.97 15.73 -1.82
CA TYR A 36 8.10 15.96 -3.26
C TYR A 36 6.74 16.29 -3.89
N ASN A 37 5.68 15.61 -3.47
CA ASN A 37 4.34 15.87 -3.98
C ASN A 37 3.87 17.31 -3.67
N GLN A 38 4.05 17.77 -2.43
CA GLN A 38 3.74 19.15 -2.04
C GLN A 38 4.57 20.17 -2.81
N ARG A 39 5.88 19.94 -2.97
CA ARG A 39 6.78 20.84 -3.70
C ARG A 39 6.43 20.92 -5.20
N ALA A 40 6.09 19.79 -5.82
CA ALA A 40 5.68 19.72 -7.21
C ALA A 40 4.34 20.42 -7.48
N ASP A 41 3.45 20.45 -6.48
CA ASP A 41 2.16 21.16 -6.56
C ASP A 41 2.33 22.68 -6.58
N VAL A 42 3.24 23.21 -5.75
CA VAL A 42 3.38 24.67 -5.54
C VAL A 42 4.50 25.33 -6.34
N THR A 43 5.36 24.58 -7.03
CA THR A 43 6.46 25.17 -7.80
C THR A 43 6.00 25.71 -9.15
N ASP A 44 6.44 26.92 -9.50
CA ASP A 44 6.17 27.56 -10.80
C ASP A 44 7.23 27.21 -11.88
N ASP A 45 8.32 26.53 -11.51
CA ASP A 45 9.38 26.13 -12.46
C ASP A 45 9.10 24.72 -13.02
N ALA A 46 8.80 24.65 -14.32
CA ALA A 46 8.44 23.40 -14.99
C ALA A 46 9.58 22.37 -15.02
N ALA A 47 10.85 22.81 -15.10
CA ALA A 47 11.99 21.89 -15.10
C ALA A 47 12.21 21.30 -13.71
N LEU A 48 12.08 22.12 -12.67
CA LEU A 48 12.14 21.65 -11.29
C LEU A 48 10.96 20.71 -10.99
N LYS A 49 9.73 21.05 -11.42
CA LYS A 49 8.55 20.19 -11.24
C LYS A 49 8.77 18.78 -11.79
N ALA A 50 9.29 18.67 -13.01
CA ALA A 50 9.57 17.37 -13.63
C ALA A 50 10.60 16.55 -12.82
N ILE A 51 11.62 17.18 -12.26
CA ILE A 51 12.60 16.51 -11.38
C ILE A 51 11.94 16.03 -10.09
N LEU A 52 11.11 16.87 -9.46
CA LEU A 52 10.43 16.51 -8.21
C LEU A 52 9.44 15.36 -8.40
N GLU A 53 8.68 15.36 -9.49
CA GLU A 53 7.75 14.28 -9.84
C GLU A 53 8.49 12.97 -10.17
N HIS A 54 9.59 13.05 -10.91
CA HIS A 54 10.45 11.89 -11.17
C HIS A 54 10.97 11.27 -9.87
N ASN A 55 11.57 12.09 -9.00
CA ASN A 55 12.11 11.60 -7.73
C ASN A 55 11.01 11.01 -6.85
N ARG A 56 9.85 11.69 -6.73
CA ARG A 56 8.68 11.19 -5.99
C ARG A 56 8.31 9.77 -6.43
N ASP A 57 8.25 9.54 -7.74
CA ASP A 57 7.80 8.27 -8.29
C ASP A 57 8.85 7.16 -8.08
N GLU A 58 10.15 7.48 -8.07
CA GLU A 58 11.22 6.55 -7.68
C GLU A 58 11.14 6.18 -6.18
N GLU A 59 10.84 7.12 -5.28
CA GLU A 59 10.70 6.79 -3.85
C GLU A 59 9.53 5.84 -3.57
N ILE A 60 8.48 5.85 -4.41
CA ILE A 60 7.38 4.86 -4.33
C ILE A 60 7.89 3.44 -4.64
N GLU A 61 8.83 3.30 -5.58
CA GLU A 61 9.50 2.02 -5.85
C GLU A 61 10.31 1.57 -4.63
N HIS A 62 11.12 2.47 -4.05
CA HIS A 62 11.92 2.18 -2.86
C HIS A 62 11.05 1.76 -1.66
N ALA A 63 9.92 2.46 -1.45
CA ALA A 63 8.94 2.12 -0.44
C ALA A 63 8.34 0.72 -0.67
N ALA A 64 7.94 0.41 -1.91
CA ALA A 64 7.36 -0.88 -2.25
C ALA A 64 8.36 -2.04 -2.06
N MET A 65 9.62 -1.87 -2.48
CA MET A 65 10.68 -2.85 -2.28
C MET A 65 10.93 -3.14 -0.79
N THR A 66 10.97 -2.09 0.02
CA THR A 66 11.20 -2.20 1.47
C THR A 66 10.01 -2.84 2.18
N LEU A 67 8.79 -2.45 1.82
CA LEU A 67 7.56 -3.04 2.34
C LEU A 67 7.46 -4.54 2.03
N GLU A 68 7.85 -4.96 0.83
CA GLU A 68 7.89 -6.37 0.47
C GLU A 68 8.89 -7.17 1.32
N TRP A 69 10.05 -6.59 1.65
CA TRP A 69 10.97 -7.23 2.59
C TRP A 69 10.32 -7.36 3.98
N ILE A 70 9.69 -6.30 4.50
CA ILE A 70 8.97 -6.32 5.79
C ILE A 70 7.89 -7.42 5.79
N ARG A 71 7.08 -7.52 4.73
CA ARG A 71 6.06 -8.57 4.56
C ARG A 71 6.64 -9.97 4.73
N ARG A 72 7.81 -10.23 4.12
CA ARG A 72 8.49 -11.54 4.21
C ARG A 72 9.05 -11.83 5.61
N GLN A 73 9.31 -10.79 6.40
CA GLN A 73 9.95 -10.93 7.73
C GLN A 73 8.96 -10.91 8.90
N MET A 74 7.75 -10.35 8.73
CA MET A 74 6.77 -10.23 9.80
C MET A 74 5.42 -10.85 9.40
N PRO A 75 5.04 -12.04 9.95
CA PRO A 75 3.83 -12.75 9.56
C PRO A 75 2.54 -11.93 9.66
N LYS A 76 2.45 -11.03 10.65
CA LYS A 76 1.28 -10.16 10.78
C LYS A 76 1.16 -9.16 9.64
N PHE A 77 2.27 -8.57 9.17
CA PHE A 77 2.25 -7.75 7.95
C PHE A 77 1.79 -8.56 6.74
N ASP A 78 2.26 -9.80 6.57
CA ASP A 78 1.80 -10.66 5.48
C ASP A 78 0.29 -10.91 5.49
N GLN A 79 -0.27 -11.21 6.66
CA GLN A 79 -1.70 -11.39 6.83
C GLN A 79 -2.50 -10.14 6.46
N GLU A 80 -2.14 -8.98 7.03
CA GLU A 80 -2.88 -7.75 6.80
C GLU A 80 -2.74 -7.27 5.35
N LEU A 81 -1.53 -7.29 4.79
CA LEU A 81 -1.31 -6.84 3.41
C LEU A 81 -2.09 -7.69 2.40
N LYS A 82 -2.21 -9.01 2.62
CA LYS A 82 -3.04 -9.89 1.77
C LYS A 82 -4.54 -9.64 1.93
N THR A 83 -4.96 -9.23 3.12
CA THR A 83 -6.38 -8.91 3.39
C THR A 83 -6.78 -7.66 2.62
N TYR A 84 -5.96 -6.62 2.65
CA TYR A 84 -6.35 -5.29 2.16
C TYR A 84 -5.86 -4.95 0.75
N LEU A 85 -4.65 -5.34 0.35
CA LEU A 85 -4.10 -4.90 -0.93
C LEU A 85 -4.78 -5.57 -2.12
N PHE A 86 -4.90 -4.82 -3.22
CA PHE A 86 -5.48 -5.29 -4.50
C PHE A 86 -6.94 -5.73 -4.41
N THR A 87 -7.67 -5.24 -3.41
CA THR A 87 -9.11 -5.42 -3.24
C THR A 87 -9.89 -4.25 -3.86
N ALA A 88 -11.21 -4.40 -3.94
CA ALA A 88 -12.14 -3.34 -4.33
C ALA A 88 -13.31 -3.29 -3.33
N GLY A 89 -13.90 -2.11 -3.15
CA GLY A 89 -14.97 -1.88 -2.17
C GLY A 89 -14.52 -0.96 -1.04
N ASP A 90 -15.33 -0.86 0.01
CA ASP A 90 -15.00 -0.07 1.19
C ASP A 90 -13.96 -0.81 2.05
N ILE A 91 -12.76 -0.21 2.15
CA ILE A 91 -11.61 -0.77 2.87
C ILE A 91 -11.98 -1.15 4.32
N THR A 92 -12.84 -0.35 4.97
CA THR A 92 -13.20 -0.55 6.38
C THR A 92 -14.11 -1.76 6.62
N THR A 93 -14.61 -2.37 5.55
CA THR A 93 -15.53 -3.51 5.62
C THR A 93 -14.93 -4.82 5.11
N ILE A 94 -13.67 -4.79 4.64
CA ILE A 94 -13.01 -5.96 4.04
C ILE A 94 -12.81 -7.09 5.06
N GLU A 95 -12.47 -6.75 6.30
CA GLU A 95 -12.25 -7.74 7.36
C GLU A 95 -13.54 -8.46 7.80
N ASP A 96 -14.70 -7.80 7.64
CA ASP A 96 -16.01 -8.38 7.97
C ASP A 96 -16.50 -9.38 6.92
N ALA A 97 -15.97 -9.33 5.70
CA ALA A 97 -16.36 -10.18 4.57
C ALA A 97 -15.66 -11.56 4.55
N GLY A 98 -15.18 -12.03 5.71
CA GLY A 98 -14.21 -13.11 5.90
C GLY A 98 -14.36 -14.40 5.08
N ASP A 99 -13.20 -14.98 4.77
CA ASP A 99 -12.89 -16.36 4.32
C ASP A 99 -13.07 -16.77 2.84
N GLU A 100 -13.40 -15.88 1.90
CA GLU A 100 -13.48 -16.24 0.46
C GLU A 100 -12.63 -15.37 -0.49
N VAL A 101 -11.35 -15.08 -0.23
CA VAL A 101 -10.45 -14.64 -1.33
C VAL A 101 -9.06 -15.23 -1.21
N GLY A 102 -8.96 -16.51 -1.52
CA GLY A 102 -7.76 -17.06 -2.15
C GLY A 102 -7.77 -16.70 -3.64
N GLY A 103 -6.91 -15.79 -4.06
CA GLY A 103 -6.54 -15.60 -5.46
C GLY A 103 -7.46 -14.68 -6.26
N GLY A 104 -6.97 -13.46 -6.54
CA GLY A 104 -7.57 -12.57 -7.51
C GLY A 104 -7.72 -13.26 -8.87
N THR A 105 -8.95 -13.50 -9.28
CA THR A 105 -9.31 -13.51 -10.69
C THR A 105 -10.28 -12.36 -10.90
N ALA A 106 -9.85 -11.39 -11.71
CA ALA A 106 -10.70 -10.29 -12.16
C ALA A 106 -12.00 -10.84 -12.76
N PRO A 107 -13.16 -10.18 -12.57
CA PRO A 107 -14.40 -10.71 -13.11
C PRO A 107 -14.37 -10.62 -14.64
N ALA A 108 -14.41 -11.79 -15.29
CA ALA A 108 -14.77 -11.90 -16.68
C ALA A 108 -16.19 -11.32 -16.85
N ARG A 109 -16.33 -10.31 -17.71
CA ARG A 109 -17.63 -9.78 -18.12
C ARG A 109 -18.40 -10.90 -18.83
N SER A 110 -19.33 -11.55 -18.14
CA SER A 110 -20.29 -12.46 -18.78
C SER A 110 -21.54 -11.67 -19.17
N ALA A 111 -21.79 -11.65 -20.48
CA ALA A 111 -23.01 -11.17 -21.07
C ALA A 111 -24.17 -12.11 -20.71
N GLY A 112 -25.27 -11.54 -20.20
CA GLY A 112 -26.50 -12.27 -19.90
C GLY A 112 -27.73 -11.46 -20.31
N LEU A 113 -28.16 -11.62 -21.55
CA LEU A 113 -29.48 -11.22 -22.04
C LEU A 113 -30.54 -12.10 -21.36
N GLY A 114 -31.24 -11.56 -20.37
CA GLY A 114 -32.32 -12.23 -19.63
C GLY A 114 -33.68 -11.59 -19.92
N ILE A 115 -34.30 -12.04 -21.00
CA ILE A 115 -35.64 -11.64 -21.45
C ILE A 115 -36.69 -12.33 -20.56
N GLY A 116 -37.69 -11.57 -20.11
CA GLY A 116 -39.05 -12.08 -19.97
C GLY A 116 -39.51 -12.52 -18.58
N SER A 117 -40.19 -11.62 -17.88
CA SER A 117 -41.54 -11.85 -17.34
C SER A 117 -42.04 -10.60 -16.64
N LEU A 118 -43.31 -10.25 -16.88
CA LEU A 118 -44.27 -9.60 -15.95
C LEU A 118 -45.18 -8.60 -16.68
N LYS A 119 -46.36 -9.08 -17.11
CA LYS A 119 -47.66 -8.51 -16.73
C LYS A 119 -48.81 -9.32 -17.33
N LYS A 120 -49.49 -10.12 -16.50
CA LYS A 120 -50.93 -10.33 -16.65
C LYS A 120 -51.61 -9.21 -15.87
N GLY A 121 -52.10 -8.22 -16.59
CA GLY A 121 -53.02 -7.20 -16.08
C GLY A 121 -54.44 -7.73 -16.13
N ARG A 122 -55.18 -7.42 -15.07
CA ARG A 122 -56.61 -7.60 -14.89
C ARG A 122 -57.40 -6.67 -15.81
#